data_AF-A0A382WFI7-F1
#
_entry.id   AF-A0A382WFI7-F1
#
_cell.length_a   1.000
_cell.length_b   1.000
_cell.length_c   1.000
_cell.angle_alpha   90.00
_cell.angle_beta   90.00
_cell.angle_gamma   90.00
#
_symmetry.space_group_name_H-M   'P 1'
#
loop_
_entity.id
_entity.type
_entity.pdbx_description
1 polymer ?
#
loop_
_entity_poly.entity_id
_entity_poly.type
_entity_poly.pdbx_seq_one_letter_code
_entity_poly.pdbx_strand_id
1 'polypeptide(L)'
;GCTSEECAVEVGQLLGVQNMIGGSIGRVGETFTLDVRMISVQSGISLMTKQKTYAGKIDGLIIEVEVLAYELYGTTVPDELEARRKTGVPVAAVAVAQKTRMGAVIRSMAVPGLGQFYSGSKLFGTGFLAGELAVAGLFYTTYTAYQTATDDYNGFQSLYDTERDPESISELRGNILQSLDDIESNKALMDQLSTAAIGLWAINVAHAFILKPDNDTAHKEPLIKLAYDPTTRSHQLRFTIDLD
;
A
#
# COMPACT_ATOMS: atom_id res chain seq x y z
N GLY A 1 16.84 39.68 18.63
CA GLY A 1 16.33 38.75 17.60
C GLY A 1 15.77 39.57 16.46
N CYS A 2 15.81 39.04 15.24
CA CYS A 2 15.30 39.70 14.04
C CYS A 2 13.78 39.50 13.96
N THR A 3 12.99 40.54 14.23
CA THR A 3 11.50 40.43 14.31
C THR A 3 10.77 41.44 13.44
N SER A 4 11.48 42.34 12.76
CA SER A 4 10.92 43.31 11.83
C SER A 4 11.12 42.85 10.38
N GLU A 5 10.30 43.36 9.47
CA GLU A 5 10.36 43.00 8.05
C GLU A 5 11.67 43.46 7.43
N GLU A 6 12.16 44.63 7.81
CA GLU A 6 13.41 45.22 7.32
C GLU A 6 14.62 44.37 7.72
N CYS A 7 14.62 43.88 8.96
CA CYS A 7 15.67 42.99 9.44
C CYS A 7 15.66 41.64 8.70
N ALA A 8 14.48 41.07 8.47
CA ALA A 8 14.36 39.80 7.76
C ALA A 8 14.84 39.92 6.31
N VAL A 9 14.59 41.06 5.67
CA VAL A 9 15.07 41.35 4.31
C VAL A 9 16.60 41.45 4.26
N GLU A 10 17.23 42.21 5.16
CA GLU A 10 18.69 42.37 5.19
C GLU A 10 19.40 41.01 5.39
N VAL A 11 18.94 40.21 6.36
CA VAL A 11 19.47 38.87 6.61
C VAL A 11 19.18 37.93 5.43
N GLY A 12 17.98 38.01 4.85
CA GLY A 12 17.61 37.18 3.69
C GLY A 12 18.46 37.45 2.45
N GLN A 13 18.84 38.71 2.22
CA GLN A 13 19.74 39.10 1.13
C GLN A 13 21.15 38.55 1.33
N LEU A 14 21.67 38.59 2.57
CA LEU A 14 22.97 38.01 2.90
C LEU A 14 22.99 36.49 2.72
N LEU A 15 21.87 35.81 2.99
CA LEU A 15 21.72 34.37 2.84
C LEU A 15 21.36 33.93 1.40
N GLY A 16 21.06 34.88 0.50
CA GLY A 16 20.70 34.60 -0.89
C GLY A 16 19.36 33.86 -1.05
N VAL A 17 18.43 34.00 -0.10
CA VAL A 17 17.11 33.34 -0.14
C VAL A 17 16.02 34.29 -0.66
N GLN A 18 14.96 33.71 -1.25
CA GLN A 18 13.86 34.50 -1.83
C GLN A 18 12.80 34.89 -0.81
N ASN A 19 12.59 34.04 0.21
CA ASN A 19 11.60 34.24 1.26
C ASN A 19 12.23 33.94 2.62
N MET A 20 11.84 34.71 3.62
CA MET A 20 12.21 34.54 5.01
C MET A 20 10.98 34.24 5.84
N ILE A 21 11.08 33.30 6.77
CA ILE A 21 10.02 33.04 7.75
C ILE A 21 10.49 33.58 9.09
N GLY A 22 9.77 34.56 9.62
CA GLY A 22 10.02 35.17 10.92
C GLY A 22 8.78 35.09 11.79
N GLY A 23 8.94 35.25 13.10
CA GLY A 23 7.80 35.20 14.00
C GLY A 23 8.15 35.54 15.43
N SER A 24 7.12 35.55 16.27
CA SER A 24 7.25 35.76 17.70
C SER A 24 6.42 34.75 18.48
N ILE A 25 6.90 34.41 19.68
CA ILE A 25 6.22 33.51 20.61
C ILE A 25 5.91 34.32 21.86
N GLY A 26 4.63 34.56 22.10
CA GLY A 26 4.12 35.15 23.34
C GLY A 26 3.76 34.05 24.34
N ARG A 27 3.87 34.34 25.64
CA ARG A 27 3.42 33.44 26.72
C ARG A 27 2.59 34.21 27.74
N VAL A 28 1.41 33.70 28.06
CA VAL A 28 0.55 34.18 29.15
C VAL A 28 0.10 32.98 29.98
N GLY A 29 0.60 32.88 31.22
CA GLY A 29 0.40 31.70 32.06
C GLY A 29 0.98 30.43 31.42
N GLU A 30 0.14 29.42 31.22
CA GLU A 30 0.47 28.16 30.52
C GLU A 30 0.04 28.16 29.03
N THR A 31 -0.35 29.33 28.50
CA THR A 31 -0.76 29.49 27.11
C THR A 31 0.33 30.20 26.32
N PHE A 32 0.66 29.66 25.15
CA PHE A 32 1.61 30.17 24.18
C PHE A 32 0.88 30.64 22.93
N THR A 33 1.23 31.81 22.42
CA THR A 33 0.71 32.34 21.16
C THR A 33 1.86 32.48 20.18
N LEU A 34 1.76 31.84 19.02
CA LEU A 34 2.71 31.94 17.93
C LEU A 34 2.13 32.86 16.85
N ASP A 35 2.90 33.84 16.44
CA ASP A 35 2.65 34.66 15.24
C ASP A 35 3.81 34.42 14.27
N VAL A 36 3.52 33.87 13.10
CA VAL A 36 4.51 33.52 12.08
C VAL A 36 4.14 34.18 10.76
N ARG A 37 5.15 34.75 10.10
CA ARG A 37 5.03 35.55 8.88
C ARG A 37 6.07 35.11 7.86
N MET A 38 5.63 34.97 6.61
CA MET A 38 6.50 34.76 5.46
C MET A 38 6.71 36.10 4.77
N ILE A 39 7.95 36.55 4.66
CA ILE A 39 8.36 37.84 4.11
C ILE A 39 9.14 37.59 2.82
N SER A 40 8.76 38.26 1.74
CA SER A 40 9.57 38.23 0.52
C SER A 40 10.79 39.12 0.69
N VAL A 41 11.98 38.56 0.44
CA VAL A 41 13.24 39.31 0.53
C VAL A 41 13.38 40.34 -0.60
N GLN A 42 12.72 40.09 -1.74
CA GLN A 42 12.79 40.94 -2.91
C GLN A 42 11.91 42.19 -2.78
N SER A 43 10.67 42.04 -2.27
CA SER A 43 9.72 43.15 -2.13
C SER A 43 9.66 43.74 -0.72
N GLY A 44 10.16 43.02 0.28
CA GLY A 44 10.07 43.41 1.69
C GLY A 44 8.66 43.31 2.28
N ILE A 45 7.71 42.68 1.56
CA ILE A 45 6.30 42.58 1.98
C ILE A 45 6.03 41.20 2.60
N SER A 46 5.22 41.17 3.66
CA SER A 46 4.65 39.94 4.22
C SER A 46 3.65 39.29 3.24
N LEU A 47 4.00 38.11 2.74
CA LEU A 47 3.19 37.32 1.81
C LEU A 47 2.06 36.57 2.53
N MET A 48 2.36 35.98 3.68
CA MET A 48 1.42 35.17 4.45
C MET A 48 1.70 35.29 5.95
N THR A 49 0.63 35.39 6.74
CA THR A 49 0.71 35.43 8.21
C THR A 49 -0.25 34.41 8.80
N LYS A 50 0.21 33.63 9.77
CA LYS A 50 -0.58 32.66 10.50
C LYS A 50 -0.34 32.83 12.00
N GLN A 51 -1.42 32.80 12.76
CA GLN A 51 -1.39 32.89 14.21
C GLN A 51 -2.01 31.64 14.81
N LYS A 52 -1.39 31.11 15.87
CA LYS A 52 -1.88 29.92 16.57
C LYS A 52 -1.68 30.07 18.07
N THR A 53 -2.64 29.58 18.85
CA THR A 53 -2.58 29.59 20.31
C THR A 53 -2.62 28.17 20.83
N TYR A 54 -1.68 27.83 21.72
CA TYR A 54 -1.51 26.51 22.31
C TYR A 54 -1.48 26.63 23.84
N ALA A 55 -2.34 25.87 24.53
CA ALA A 55 -2.31 25.75 25.98
C ALA A 55 -1.75 24.38 26.37
N GLY A 56 -0.63 24.35 27.08
CA GLY A 56 0.01 23.10 27.48
C GLY A 56 1.49 23.23 27.83
N LYS A 57 2.19 22.10 27.89
CA LYS A 57 3.63 22.07 28.22
C LYS A 57 4.47 22.61 27.07
N ILE A 58 5.59 23.25 27.40
CA ILE A 58 6.51 23.83 26.42
C ILE A 58 6.99 22.82 25.36
N ASP A 59 7.13 21.54 25.71
CA ASP A 59 7.56 20.49 24.78
C ASP A 59 6.55 20.27 23.63
N GLY A 60 5.25 20.49 23.88
CA GLY A 60 4.20 20.40 22.86
C GLY A 60 4.22 21.56 21.86
N LEU A 61 4.88 22.67 22.22
CA LEU A 61 5.00 23.85 21.36
C LEU A 61 5.79 23.54 20.08
N ILE A 62 6.78 22.64 20.16
CA ILE A 62 7.59 22.24 19.00
C ILE A 62 6.71 21.62 17.91
N ILE A 63 5.76 20.76 18.31
CA ILE A 63 4.83 20.11 17.37
C ILE A 63 3.90 21.15 16.73
N GLU A 64 3.43 22.12 17.51
CA GLU A 64 2.56 23.19 16.99
C GLU A 64 3.30 24.11 16.01
N VAL A 65 4.61 24.35 16.20
CA VAL A 65 5.45 25.07 15.22
C VAL A 65 5.59 24.28 13.92
N GLU A 66 5.84 22.97 14.00
CA GLU A 66 5.93 22.09 12.82
C GLU A 66 4.62 22.13 12.02
N VAL A 67 3.48 21.94 12.69
CA VAL A 67 2.15 22.00 12.06
C VAL A 67 1.87 23.38 11.44
N LEU A 68 2.24 24.46 12.13
CA LEU A 68 2.06 25.83 11.63
C LEU A 68 2.88 26.08 10.36
N ALA A 69 4.02 25.43 10.17
CA ALA A 69 4.79 25.52 8.93
C ALA A 69 4.04 24.91 7.74
N TYR A 70 3.45 23.72 7.90
CA TYR A 70 2.63 23.10 6.84
C TYR A 70 1.40 23.96 6.49
N GLU A 71 0.73 24.51 7.51
CA GLU A 71 -0.39 25.44 7.34
C GLU A 71 0.03 26.74 6.64
N LEU A 72 1.24 27.25 6.93
CA LEU A 72 1.79 28.46 6.29
C LEU A 72 2.09 28.23 4.81
N TYR A 73 2.56 27.04 4.43
CA TYR A 73 2.79 26.66 3.04
C TYR A 73 1.53 26.17 2.30
N GLY A 74 0.38 26.10 2.98
CA GLY A 74 -0.88 25.64 2.37
C GLY A 74 -0.88 24.16 2.01
N THR A 75 -0.07 23.36 2.70
CA THR A 75 0.09 21.92 2.47
C THR A 75 -0.67 21.12 3.55
N THR A 76 -1.05 19.89 3.24
CA THR A 76 -1.69 19.00 4.22
C THR A 76 -0.68 18.56 5.27
N VAL A 77 -1.05 18.64 6.54
CA VAL A 77 -0.24 18.15 7.65
C VAL A 77 -0.14 16.61 7.56
N PRO A 78 1.07 16.03 7.56
CA PRO A 78 1.24 14.58 7.59
C PRO A 78 0.53 13.92 8.79
N ASP A 79 -0.07 12.75 8.57
CA ASP A 79 -0.79 11.97 9.59
C ASP A 79 0.09 11.68 10.83
N GLU A 80 1.41 11.56 10.64
CA GLU A 80 2.38 11.35 11.71
C GLU A 80 2.48 12.54 12.67
N LEU A 81 2.45 13.76 12.13
CA LEU A 81 2.49 14.99 12.92
C LEU A 81 1.18 15.14 13.69
N GLU A 82 0.05 14.78 13.10
CA GLU A 82 -1.23 14.74 13.82
C GLU A 82 -1.26 13.68 14.92
N ALA A 83 -0.69 12.49 14.67
CA ALA A 83 -0.57 11.44 15.67
C ALA A 83 0.31 11.89 16.85
N ARG A 84 1.46 12.53 16.57
CA ARG A 84 2.34 13.14 17.59
C ARG A 84 1.64 14.23 18.38
N ARG A 85 0.85 15.07 17.70
CA ARG A 85 0.04 16.11 18.34
C ARG A 85 -0.98 15.54 19.32
N LYS A 86 -1.60 14.41 18.99
CA LYS A 86 -2.56 13.71 19.86
C LYS A 86 -1.90 13.01 21.05
N THR A 87 -0.67 12.52 20.89
CA THR A 87 0.05 11.80 21.95
C THR A 87 0.90 12.70 22.86
N GLY A 88 1.23 13.92 22.43
CA GLY A 88 2.00 14.89 23.22
C GLY A 88 3.48 14.52 23.40
N VAL A 89 4.00 13.64 22.55
CA VAL A 89 5.37 13.10 22.65
C VAL A 89 6.32 13.88 21.73
N PRO A 90 7.43 14.47 22.27
CA PRO A 90 8.39 15.23 21.46
C PRO A 90 9.12 14.35 20.43
N VAL A 91 9.71 14.99 19.41
CA VAL A 91 10.36 14.42 18.20
C VAL A 91 11.21 13.16 18.47
N ALA A 92 11.85 13.06 19.64
CA ALA A 92 12.77 11.97 19.98
C ALA A 92 12.11 10.66 20.46
N ALA A 93 10.82 10.66 20.82
CA ALA A 93 10.20 9.53 21.54
C ALA A 93 9.07 8.81 20.81
N VAL A 94 8.66 9.26 19.62
CA VAL A 94 7.88 8.41 18.71
C VAL A 94 8.86 7.64 17.85
N ALA A 95 9.27 6.47 18.34
CA ALA A 95 9.74 5.42 17.46
C ALA A 95 8.57 5.09 16.52
N VAL A 96 8.50 5.77 15.38
CA VAL A 96 7.66 5.35 14.26
C VAL A 96 8.03 3.89 14.06
N ALA A 97 7.07 2.97 14.24
CA ALA A 97 7.32 1.55 14.07
C ALA A 97 7.73 1.31 12.62
N GLN A 98 9.04 1.39 12.37
CA GLN A 98 9.62 1.27 11.05
C GLN A 98 9.25 -0.10 10.51
N LYS A 99 8.78 -0.14 9.27
CA LYS A 99 8.46 -1.42 8.64
C LYS A 99 9.75 -2.19 8.45
N THR A 100 9.71 -3.47 8.81
CA THR A 100 10.89 -4.34 8.74
C THR A 100 10.72 -5.36 7.62
N ARG A 101 11.85 -5.78 7.04
CA ARG A 101 11.87 -6.88 6.04
C ARG A 101 11.28 -8.16 6.62
N MET A 102 11.58 -8.46 7.89
CA MET A 102 11.02 -9.64 8.55
C MET A 102 9.49 -9.53 8.74
N GLY A 103 8.98 -8.33 9.03
CA GLY A 103 7.54 -8.07 9.07
C GLY A 103 6.87 -8.29 7.71
N ALA A 104 7.54 -7.95 6.61
CA ALA A 104 7.06 -8.26 5.27
C ALA A 104 7.06 -9.77 5.01
N VAL A 105 8.14 -10.48 5.35
CA VAL A 105 8.27 -11.93 5.16
C VAL A 105 7.18 -12.71 5.90
N ILE A 106 6.97 -12.45 7.19
CA ILE A 106 5.95 -13.15 8.00
C ILE A 106 4.56 -13.00 7.36
N ARG A 107 4.25 -11.81 6.85
CA ARG A 107 2.98 -11.54 6.19
C ARG A 107 2.85 -12.25 4.86
N SER A 108 3.89 -12.22 4.03
CA SER A 108 3.92 -12.95 2.75
C SER A 108 3.89 -14.47 2.93
N MET A 109 4.41 -14.98 4.04
CA MET A 109 4.29 -16.39 4.39
C MET A 109 2.84 -16.71 4.77
N ALA A 110 2.20 -15.91 5.63
CA ALA A 110 0.80 -16.16 6.00
C ALA A 110 -0.16 -16.10 4.80
N VAL A 111 -0.03 -15.06 3.96
CA VAL A 111 -0.86 -14.89 2.76
C VAL A 111 -0.02 -14.24 1.66
N PRO A 112 0.01 -14.82 0.44
CA PRO A 112 0.69 -14.22 -0.70
C PRO A 112 0.27 -12.76 -0.95
N GLY A 113 1.25 -11.89 -1.24
CA GLY A 113 1.03 -10.46 -1.52
C GLY A 113 0.98 -9.55 -0.29
N LEU A 114 0.70 -10.05 0.92
CA LEU A 114 0.55 -9.18 2.10
C LEU A 114 1.86 -8.50 2.54
N GLY A 115 3.01 -9.14 2.38
CA GLY A 115 4.30 -8.51 2.68
C GLY A 115 4.67 -7.38 1.72
N GLN A 116 4.27 -7.51 0.45
CA GLN A 116 4.44 -6.48 -0.57
C GLN A 116 3.53 -5.28 -0.27
N PHE A 117 2.26 -5.52 0.10
CA PHE A 117 1.36 -4.45 0.54
C PHE A 117 1.88 -3.75 1.80
N TYR A 118 2.34 -4.51 2.79
CA TYR A 118 2.95 -3.96 4.00
C TYR A 118 4.12 -3.03 3.66
N SER A 119 4.96 -3.45 2.72
CA SER A 119 6.12 -2.70 2.23
C SER A 119 5.79 -1.55 1.27
N GLY A 120 4.51 -1.28 0.97
CA GLY A 120 4.06 -0.17 0.10
C GLY A 120 3.91 -0.52 -1.39
N SER A 121 4.30 -1.74 -1.79
CA SER A 121 4.28 -2.20 -3.17
C SER A 121 2.93 -2.79 -3.57
N LYS A 122 1.98 -1.93 -3.99
CA LYS A 122 0.62 -2.36 -4.38
C LYS A 122 0.59 -3.25 -5.62
N LEU A 123 1.38 -2.94 -6.65
CA LEU A 123 1.38 -3.70 -7.91
C LEU A 123 1.78 -5.16 -7.68
N PHE A 124 2.93 -5.38 -7.03
CA PHE A 124 3.37 -6.74 -6.72
C PHE A 124 2.47 -7.42 -5.68
N GLY A 125 1.96 -6.70 -4.69
CA GLY A 125 0.99 -7.25 -3.73
C GLY A 125 -0.27 -7.80 -4.38
N THR A 126 -0.87 -7.03 -5.29
CA THR A 126 -2.03 -7.46 -6.08
C THR A 126 -1.67 -8.60 -7.02
N GLY A 127 -0.51 -8.53 -7.69
CA GLY A 127 -0.06 -9.55 -8.63
C GLY A 127 0.07 -10.94 -7.98
N PHE A 128 0.74 -11.03 -6.83
CA PHE A 128 0.89 -12.31 -6.12
C PHE A 128 -0.45 -12.84 -5.60
N LEU A 129 -1.27 -11.99 -4.99
CA LEU A 129 -2.59 -12.40 -4.48
C LEU A 129 -3.50 -12.90 -5.60
N ALA A 130 -3.58 -12.17 -6.71
CA ALA A 130 -4.40 -12.54 -7.86
C ALA A 130 -3.88 -13.82 -8.54
N GLY A 131 -2.55 -13.97 -8.66
CA GLY A 131 -1.93 -15.17 -9.23
C GLY A 131 -2.25 -16.43 -8.41
N GLU A 132 -2.11 -16.35 -7.09
CA GLU A 132 -2.43 -17.48 -6.20
C GLU A 132 -3.92 -17.82 -6.19
N LEU A 133 -4.80 -16.81 -6.19
CA LEU A 133 -6.24 -17.04 -6.33
C LEU A 133 -6.61 -17.71 -7.67
N ALA A 134 -5.91 -17.36 -8.76
CA ALA A 134 -6.12 -18.00 -10.06
C ALA A 134 -5.71 -19.48 -10.01
N VAL A 135 -4.54 -19.80 -9.46
CA VAL A 135 -4.07 -21.19 -9.31
C VAL A 135 -5.02 -22.00 -8.41
N ALA A 136 -5.46 -21.42 -7.29
CA ALA A 136 -6.43 -22.06 -6.39
C ALA A 136 -7.78 -22.30 -7.07
N GLY A 137 -8.26 -21.34 -7.86
CA GLY A 137 -9.49 -21.48 -8.66
C GLY A 137 -9.38 -22.62 -9.67
N LEU A 138 -8.27 -22.68 -10.42
CA LEU A 138 -7.99 -23.78 -11.34
C LEU A 138 -7.93 -25.12 -10.60
N PHE A 139 -7.22 -25.19 -9.48
CA PHE A 139 -7.10 -26.41 -8.68
C PHE A 139 -8.47 -26.90 -8.21
N TYR A 140 -9.34 -26.00 -7.73
CA TYR A 140 -10.70 -26.35 -7.33
C TYR A 140 -11.50 -26.94 -8.51
N THR A 141 -11.44 -26.33 -9.69
CA THR A 141 -12.14 -26.84 -10.88
C THR A 141 -11.61 -28.22 -11.31
N THR A 142 -10.30 -28.42 -11.33
CA THR A 142 -9.70 -29.72 -11.65
C THR A 142 -10.03 -30.77 -10.59
N TYR A 143 -10.07 -30.39 -9.31
CA TYR A 143 -10.48 -31.28 -8.23
C TYR A 143 -11.94 -31.74 -8.38
N THR A 144 -12.85 -30.84 -8.79
CA THR A 144 -14.23 -31.23 -9.07
C THR A 144 -14.34 -32.17 -10.27
N ALA A 145 -13.56 -31.93 -11.33
CA ALA A 145 -13.51 -32.83 -12.50
C ALA A 145 -12.95 -34.21 -12.14
N TYR A 146 -11.91 -34.26 -11.31
CA TYR A 146 -11.35 -35.50 -10.77
C TYR A 146 -12.40 -36.31 -9.99
N GLN A 147 -13.19 -35.65 -9.13
CA GLN A 147 -14.26 -36.33 -8.39
C GLN A 147 -15.33 -36.86 -9.34
N THR A 148 -15.78 -36.07 -10.31
CA THR A 148 -16.75 -36.52 -11.31
C THR A 148 -16.24 -37.74 -12.09
N ALA A 149 -15.00 -37.71 -12.58
CA ALA A 149 -14.41 -38.85 -13.27
C ALA A 149 -14.31 -40.11 -12.38
N THR A 150 -14.06 -39.93 -11.08
CA THR A 150 -14.05 -41.03 -10.10
C THR A 150 -15.45 -41.60 -9.88
N ASP A 151 -16.47 -40.75 -9.77
CA ASP A 151 -17.86 -41.16 -9.62
C ASP A 151 -18.37 -41.88 -10.87
N ASP A 152 -18.04 -41.35 -12.06
CA ASP A 152 -18.35 -41.96 -13.36
C ASP A 152 -17.70 -43.34 -13.47
N TYR A 153 -16.41 -43.47 -13.15
CA TYR A 153 -15.72 -44.76 -13.11
C TYR A 153 -16.45 -45.77 -12.21
N ASN A 154 -16.79 -45.38 -10.97
CA ASN A 154 -17.50 -46.26 -10.05
C ASN A 154 -18.89 -46.65 -10.58
N GLY A 155 -19.59 -45.70 -11.22
CA GLY A 155 -20.87 -45.92 -11.86
C GLY A 155 -20.79 -46.91 -13.02
N PHE A 156 -19.86 -46.71 -13.95
CA PHE A 156 -19.67 -47.60 -15.09
C PHE A 156 -19.17 -48.98 -14.66
N GLN A 157 -18.28 -49.06 -13.68
CA GLN A 157 -17.81 -50.32 -13.11
C GLN A 157 -18.97 -51.13 -12.52
N SER A 158 -19.85 -50.48 -11.75
CA SER A 158 -21.04 -51.11 -11.19
C SER A 158 -22.00 -51.65 -12.27
N LEU A 159 -22.23 -50.88 -13.33
CA LEU A 159 -23.05 -51.32 -14.47
C LEU A 159 -22.40 -52.49 -15.22
N TYR A 160 -21.09 -52.40 -15.49
CA TYR A 160 -20.32 -53.44 -16.17
C TYR A 160 -20.40 -54.79 -15.44
N ASP A 161 -20.35 -54.79 -14.11
CA ASP A 161 -20.42 -56.01 -13.30
C ASP A 161 -21.79 -56.71 -13.36
N THR A 162 -22.84 -56.01 -13.79
CA THR A 162 -24.23 -56.53 -13.86
C THR A 162 -24.74 -56.75 -15.28
N GLU A 163 -24.10 -56.14 -16.28
CA GLU A 163 -24.51 -56.18 -17.69
C GLU A 163 -24.24 -57.57 -18.32
N ARG A 164 -25.12 -57.99 -19.24
CA ARG A 164 -24.98 -59.26 -19.97
C ARG A 164 -25.01 -59.09 -21.49
N ASP A 165 -25.40 -57.92 -21.99
CA ASP A 165 -25.41 -57.66 -23.42
C ASP A 165 -23.99 -57.35 -23.96
N PRO A 166 -23.50 -58.07 -24.99
CA PRO A 166 -22.15 -57.87 -25.52
C PRO A 166 -21.87 -56.48 -26.09
N GLU A 167 -22.87 -55.81 -26.66
CA GLU A 167 -22.71 -54.47 -27.24
C GLU A 167 -22.54 -53.44 -26.10
N SER A 168 -23.42 -53.48 -25.10
CA SER A 168 -23.33 -52.64 -23.89
C SER A 168 -22.04 -52.86 -23.09
N ILE A 169 -21.54 -54.10 -23.00
CA ILE A 169 -20.26 -54.41 -22.32
C ILE A 169 -19.09 -53.70 -23.00
N SER A 170 -19.07 -53.66 -24.34
CA SER A 170 -18.00 -52.98 -25.09
C SER A 170 -18.03 -51.46 -24.87
N GLU A 171 -19.22 -50.86 -24.83
CA GLU A 171 -19.41 -49.43 -24.57
C GLU A 171 -18.98 -49.07 -23.14
N LEU A 172 -19.47 -49.81 -22.13
CA LEU A 172 -19.10 -49.61 -20.72
C LEU A 172 -17.60 -49.73 -20.50
N ARG A 173 -16.94 -50.68 -21.17
CA ARG A 173 -15.48 -50.79 -21.13
C ARG A 173 -14.79 -49.54 -21.69
N GLY A 174 -15.30 -48.99 -22.78
CA GLY A 174 -14.80 -47.72 -23.33
C GLY A 174 -14.94 -46.58 -22.34
N ASN A 175 -16.11 -46.45 -21.70
CA ASN A 175 -16.38 -45.42 -20.71
C ASN A 175 -15.50 -45.57 -19.45
N ILE A 176 -15.28 -46.79 -18.96
CA ILE A 176 -14.36 -47.07 -17.85
C ILE A 176 -12.94 -46.62 -18.18
N LEU A 177 -12.44 -46.96 -19.38
CA LEU A 177 -11.10 -46.56 -19.81
C LEU A 177 -10.98 -45.03 -19.94
N GLN A 178 -12.02 -44.38 -20.46
CA GLN A 178 -12.06 -42.92 -20.55
C GLN A 178 -12.04 -42.26 -19.17
N SER A 179 -12.88 -42.73 -18.23
CA SER A 179 -12.88 -42.20 -16.87
C SER A 179 -11.54 -42.43 -16.15
N LEU A 180 -10.85 -43.55 -16.40
CA LEU A 180 -9.51 -43.79 -15.86
C LEU A 180 -8.47 -42.79 -16.40
N ASP A 181 -8.51 -42.48 -17.70
CA ASP A 181 -7.64 -41.46 -18.32
C ASP A 181 -7.96 -40.06 -17.78
N ASP A 182 -9.24 -39.74 -17.59
CA ASP A 182 -9.68 -38.47 -16.98
C ASP A 182 -9.23 -38.36 -15.51
N ILE A 183 -9.27 -39.45 -14.74
CA ILE A 183 -8.76 -39.48 -13.36
C ILE A 183 -7.25 -39.21 -13.35
N GLU A 184 -6.48 -39.91 -14.20
CA GLU A 184 -5.02 -39.78 -14.26
C GLU A 184 -4.59 -38.39 -14.72
N SER A 185 -5.22 -37.87 -15.78
CA SER A 185 -4.93 -36.54 -16.32
C SER A 185 -5.29 -35.42 -15.34
N ASN A 186 -6.47 -35.45 -14.71
CA ASN A 186 -6.85 -34.45 -13.71
C ASN A 186 -5.94 -34.52 -12.48
N LYS A 187 -5.56 -35.72 -12.05
CA LYS A 187 -4.58 -35.90 -10.96
C LYS A 187 -3.23 -35.28 -11.31
N ALA A 188 -2.72 -35.49 -12.53
CA ALA A 188 -1.48 -34.90 -13.00
C ALA A 188 -1.57 -33.36 -13.07
N LEU A 189 -2.69 -32.81 -13.53
CA LEU A 189 -2.92 -31.37 -13.56
C LEU A 189 -2.97 -30.77 -12.14
N MET A 190 -3.63 -31.43 -11.18
CA MET A 190 -3.62 -30.99 -9.77
C MET A 190 -2.21 -30.95 -9.19
N ASP A 191 -1.36 -31.93 -9.50
CA ASP A 191 0.05 -31.97 -9.06
C ASP A 191 0.86 -30.79 -9.63
N GLN A 192 0.67 -30.49 -10.91
CA GLN A 192 1.29 -29.32 -11.56
C GLN A 192 0.81 -28.00 -10.94
N LEU A 193 -0.49 -27.85 -10.69
CA LEU A 193 -1.06 -26.67 -10.05
C LEU A 193 -0.56 -26.50 -8.62
N SER A 194 -0.46 -27.59 -7.85
CA SER A 194 0.11 -27.55 -6.49
C SER A 194 1.58 -27.14 -6.51
N THR A 195 2.36 -27.69 -7.43
CA THR A 195 3.77 -27.31 -7.62
C THR A 195 3.91 -25.84 -8.01
N ALA A 196 3.05 -25.34 -8.90
CA ALA A 196 3.02 -23.94 -9.30
C ALA A 196 2.67 -23.02 -8.12
N ALA A 197 1.67 -23.38 -7.30
CA ALA A 197 1.31 -22.63 -6.09
C ALA A 197 2.47 -22.57 -5.09
N ILE A 198 3.14 -23.70 -4.82
CA ILE A 198 4.31 -23.74 -3.92
C ILE A 198 5.43 -22.85 -4.46
N GLY A 199 5.71 -22.92 -5.76
CA GLY A 199 6.72 -22.09 -6.42
C GLY A 199 6.39 -20.59 -6.35
N LEU A 200 5.15 -20.23 -6.65
CA LEU A 200 4.67 -18.85 -6.60
C LEU A 200 4.71 -18.29 -5.17
N TRP A 201 4.30 -19.09 -4.18
CA TRP A 201 4.36 -18.71 -2.77
C TRP A 201 5.81 -18.49 -2.30
N ALA A 202 6.74 -19.37 -2.68
CA ALA A 202 8.16 -19.22 -2.36
C ALA A 202 8.77 -17.94 -2.98
N ILE A 203 8.45 -17.66 -4.26
CA ILE A 203 8.87 -16.43 -4.94
C ILE A 203 8.29 -15.20 -4.23
N ASN A 204 7.01 -15.24 -3.85
CA ASN A 204 6.36 -14.17 -3.09
C ASN A 204 7.09 -13.89 -1.76
N VAL A 205 7.47 -14.92 -1.00
CA VAL A 205 8.19 -14.75 0.28
C VAL A 205 9.60 -14.17 0.04
N ALA A 206 10.33 -14.70 -0.95
CA ALA A 206 11.66 -14.20 -1.31
C ALA A 206 11.60 -12.73 -1.76
N HIS A 207 10.63 -12.39 -2.61
CA HIS A 207 10.41 -11.02 -3.06
C HIS A 207 10.12 -10.07 -1.89
N ALA A 208 9.32 -10.49 -0.90
CA ALA A 208 9.05 -9.68 0.28
C ALA A 208 10.29 -9.42 1.15
N PHE A 209 11.28 -10.32 1.15
CA PHE A 209 12.54 -10.11 1.85
C PHE A 209 13.46 -9.10 1.13
N ILE A 210 13.52 -9.19 -0.20
CA ILE A 210 14.38 -8.33 -1.04
C ILE A 210 13.82 -6.91 -1.09
N LEU A 211 12.50 -6.77 -1.16
CA LEU A 211 11.83 -5.49 -1.21
C LEU A 211 12.14 -4.69 0.07
N LYS A 212 12.77 -3.52 -0.09
CA LYS A 212 12.98 -2.60 1.03
C LYS A 212 11.61 -2.02 1.43
N PRO A 213 11.17 -2.17 2.69
CA PRO A 213 9.91 -1.58 3.13
C PRO A 213 9.95 -0.07 3.00
N ASP A 214 8.89 0.48 2.41
CA ASP A 214 8.72 1.92 2.28
C ASP A 214 8.29 2.52 3.62
N ASN A 215 9.24 3.22 4.26
CA ASN A 215 9.04 4.00 5.47
C ASN A 215 8.90 5.50 5.16
N ASP A 216 8.84 5.87 3.88
CA ASP A 216 8.61 7.24 3.47
C ASP A 216 7.18 7.65 3.82
N THR A 217 7.05 8.84 4.40
CA THR A 217 5.80 9.40 4.89
C THR A 217 5.30 10.52 3.98
N ALA A 218 6.06 10.79 2.91
CA ALA A 218 5.63 11.61 1.80
C ALA A 218 4.42 10.95 1.09
N HIS A 219 3.39 11.75 0.85
CA HIS A 219 2.20 11.33 0.13
C HIS A 219 2.57 11.03 -1.33
N LYS A 220 2.75 9.75 -1.68
CA LYS A 220 2.98 9.35 -3.07
C LYS A 220 1.67 9.50 -3.86
N GLU A 221 1.73 10.20 -4.99
CA GLU A 221 0.56 10.36 -5.85
C GLU A 221 0.09 9.00 -6.37
N PRO A 222 -1.22 8.73 -6.44
CA PRO A 222 -1.71 7.48 -7.01
C PRO A 222 -1.36 7.40 -8.50
N LEU A 223 -0.81 6.25 -8.89
CA LEU A 223 -0.34 5.90 -10.24
C LEU A 223 -1.39 6.15 -11.35
N ILE A 224 -2.68 6.11 -10.99
CA ILE A 224 -3.79 6.46 -11.86
C ILE A 224 -4.68 7.44 -11.11
N LYS A 225 -4.81 8.65 -11.65
CA LYS A 225 -5.71 9.68 -11.13
C LYS A 225 -6.77 10.01 -12.17
N LEU A 226 -8.04 9.91 -11.76
CA LEU A 226 -9.15 10.44 -12.54
C LEU A 226 -9.26 11.94 -12.21
N ALA A 227 -8.92 12.78 -13.17
CA ALA A 227 -9.02 14.23 -13.04
C ALA A 227 -10.22 14.75 -13.85
N TYR A 228 -10.92 15.75 -13.33
CA TYR A 228 -12.00 16.43 -14.06
C TYR A 228 -11.50 17.80 -14.50
N ASP A 229 -11.55 18.07 -15.80
CA ASP A 229 -11.22 19.38 -16.35
C ASP A 229 -12.51 20.22 -16.45
N PRO A 230 -12.66 21.28 -15.62
CA PRO A 230 -13.88 22.09 -15.59
C PRO A 230 -14.03 22.98 -16.83
N THR A 231 -12.95 23.23 -17.57
CA THR A 231 -12.93 24.07 -18.78
C THR A 231 -13.42 23.31 -20.00
N THR A 232 -13.00 22.05 -20.16
CA THR A 232 -13.42 21.18 -21.28
C THR A 232 -14.58 20.26 -20.93
N ARG A 233 -15.01 20.23 -19.65
CA ARG A 233 -16.04 19.33 -19.09
C ARG A 233 -15.77 17.85 -19.36
N SER A 234 -14.49 17.46 -19.43
CA SER A 234 -14.09 16.08 -19.73
C SER A 234 -13.40 15.43 -18.55
N HIS A 235 -13.65 14.13 -18.37
CA HIS A 235 -12.86 13.29 -17.46
C HIS A 235 -11.55 12.90 -18.16
N GLN A 236 -10.43 13.09 -17.47
CA GLN A 236 -9.10 12.72 -17.94
C GLN A 236 -8.52 11.64 -17.03
N LEU A 237 -7.99 10.58 -17.63
CA LEU A 237 -7.15 9.62 -16.95
C LEU A 237 -5.70 10.11 -17.06
N ARG A 238 -5.10 10.47 -15.92
CA ARG A 238 -3.68 10.83 -15.85
C ARG A 238 -2.89 9.70 -15.24
N PHE A 239 -1.83 9.29 -15.93
CA PHE A 239 -0.83 8.36 -15.45
C PHE A 239 0.38 9.18 -14.99
N THR A 240 0.75 9.05 -13.72
CA THR A 240 1.97 9.65 -13.17
C THR A 240 2.98 8.54 -12.93
N ILE A 241 4.17 8.70 -13.52
CA ILE A 241 5.31 7.81 -13.32
C ILE A 241 6.40 8.67 -12.70
N ASP A 242 6.60 8.54 -11.39
CA ASP A 242 7.76 9.11 -10.72
C ASP A 242 8.99 8.26 -11.11
N LEU A 243 9.93 8.88 -11.83
CA LEU A 243 11.20 8.28 -12.21
C LEU A 243 12.21 8.62 -11.11
N ASP A 244 12.46 7.67 -10.20
CA ASP A 244 13.64 7.65 -9.33
C ASP A 244 14.84 7.01 -10.06
#